data_AF-A0A8T1S893-F1
#
_entry.id   AF-A0A8T1S893-F1
#
_cell.length_a   1.000
_cell.length_b   1.000
_cell.length_c   1.000
_cell.angle_alpha   90.00
_cell.angle_beta   90.00
_cell.angle_gamma   90.00
#
_symmetry.space_group_name_H-M   'P 1'
#
loop_
_entity.id
_entity.type
_entity.pdbx_description
1 polymer ?
#
loop_
_entity_poly.entity_id
_entity_poly.type
_entity_poly.pdbx_seq_one_letter_code
_entity_poly.pdbx_strand_id
1 'polypeptide(L)' 'MRKYNVGYEFANLVKQLDETSAKYGMEISAEKTKLMTNKRDEISSHITVSGQELETVKQY' A
#
# COMPACT_ATOMS: atom_id res chain seq x y z
N MET A 1 16.88 19.48 -6.23
CA MET A 1 15.81 18.57 -6.69
C MET A 1 15.36 17.75 -5.49
N ARG A 2 14.13 17.91 -4.99
CA ARG A 2 13.59 17.05 -3.92
C ARG A 2 13.43 15.65 -4.53
N LYS A 3 14.22 14.67 -4.08
CA LYS A 3 13.96 13.27 -4.42
C LYS A 3 12.66 12.88 -3.73
N TYR A 4 11.55 12.86 -4.47
CA TYR A 4 10.31 12.28 -3.96
C TYR A 4 10.57 10.80 -3.72
N ASN A 5 10.39 10.37 -2.48
CA ASN A 5 10.57 8.98 -2.11
C ASN A 5 9.31 8.24 -2.55
N VAL A 6 9.32 7.66 -3.75
CA VAL A 6 8.15 7.04 -4.42
C VAL A 6 7.41 6.06 -3.50
N GLY A 7 8.13 5.34 -2.63
CA GLY A 7 7.52 4.46 -1.63
C GLY A 7 6.63 5.19 -0.61
N TYR A 8 6.97 6.41 -0.22
CA TYR A 8 6.19 7.22 0.74
C TYR A 8 4.89 7.75 0.11
N GLU A 9 4.95 8.20 -1.13
CA GLU A 9 3.77 8.70 -1.85
C GLU A 9 2.75 7.57 -2.06
N PHE A 10 3.24 6.38 -2.43
CA PHE A 10 2.40 5.20 -2.57
C PHE A 10 1.80 4.74 -1.23
N ALA A 11 2.59 4.72 -0.15
CA ALA A 11 2.09 4.41 1.19
C ALA A 11 0.97 5.38 1.62
N ASN A 12 1.15 6.68 1.35
CA ASN A 12 0.15 7.69 1.67
C ASN A 12 -1.14 7.52 0.84
N LEU A 13 -1.02 7.19 -0.44
CA LEU A 13 -2.18 6.89 -1.30
C LEU A 13 -2.97 5.69 -0.78
N VAL A 14 -2.30 4.59 -0.44
CA VAL A 14 -2.97 3.38 0.09
C VAL A 14 -3.67 3.69 1.41
N LYS A 15 -3.01 4.44 2.31
CA LYS A 15 -3.64 4.90 3.55
C LYS A 15 -4.89 5.74 3.30
N GLN A 16 -4.84 6.69 2.36
CA GLN A 16 -5.99 7.52 2.02
C GLN A 16 -7.16 6.70 1.44
N LEU A 17 -6.87 5.67 0.63
CA LEU A 17 -7.88 4.76 0.12
C LEU A 17 -8.54 3.95 1.25
N ASP A 18 -7.74 3.40 2.17
CA ASP A 18 -8.23 2.66 3.33
C ASP A 18 -9.14 3.53 4.21
N GLU A 19 -8.67 4.71 4.62
CA GLU A 19 -9.44 5.67 5.43
C GLU A 19 -10.72 6.13 4.73
N THR A 20 -10.65 6.38 3.42
CA THR A 20 -11.83 6.78 2.63
C THR A 20 -12.83 5.63 2.55
N SER A 21 -12.38 4.41 2.28
CA SER A 21 -13.25 3.23 2.21
C SER A 21 -14.02 3.05 3.52
N ALA A 22 -13.32 3.12 4.66
CA ALA A 22 -13.91 2.99 5.99
C ALA A 22 -14.95 4.10 6.26
N LYS A 23 -14.67 5.35 5.87
CA LYS A 23 -15.60 6.47 6.02
C LYS A 23 -16.94 6.25 5.31
N TYR A 24 -16.94 5.50 4.21
CA TYR A 24 -18.15 5.15 3.45
C TYR A 24 -18.73 3.77 3.82
N GLY A 25 -18.25 3.13 4.88
CA GLY A 25 -18.72 1.81 5.32
C GLY A 25 -18.25 0.66 4.40
N MET A 26 -17.19 0.89 3.62
CA MET A 26 -16.54 -0.12 2.80
C MET A 26 -15.30 -0.66 3.52
N GLU A 27 -14.87 -1.86 3.15
CA GLU A 27 -13.69 -2.51 3.69
C GLU A 27 -12.73 -2.89 2.55
N ILE A 28 -11.45 -2.54 2.70
CA ILE A 28 -10.37 -3.15 1.92
C ILE A 28 -9.78 -4.28 2.76
N SER A 29 -10.03 -5.52 2.35
CA SER A 29 -9.50 -6.69 3.05
C SER A 29 -7.99 -6.80 2.83
N ALA A 30 -7.20 -6.60 3.90
CA ALA A 30 -5.75 -6.76 3.85
C ALA A 30 -5.34 -8.20 3.48
N GLU A 31 -6.08 -9.22 3.93
CA GLU A 31 -5.82 -10.62 3.61
C GLU A 31 -5.99 -10.96 2.12
N LYS A 32 -6.90 -10.25 1.43
CA LYS A 32 -7.19 -10.45 0.00
C LYS A 32 -6.44 -9.50 -0.91
N THR A 33 -5.73 -8.53 -0.34
CA THR A 33 -4.99 -7.51 -1.09
C THR A 33 -3.51 -7.79 -1.04
N LYS A 34 -2.82 -7.66 -2.18
CA LYS A 34 -1.37 -7.86 -2.26
C LYS A 34 -0.71 -6.71 -2.99
N LEU A 35 0.54 -6.45 -2.62
CA LEU A 35 1.40 -5.51 -3.32
C LEU A 35 1.99 -6.17 -4.56
N MET A 36 1.73 -5.57 -5.72
CA MET A 36 2.27 -6.00 -7.01
C MET A 36 3.24 -4.93 -7.51
N THR A 37 4.51 -5.30 -7.74
CA THR A 37 5.51 -4.37 -8.28
C THR A 37 6.53 -5.08 -9.16
N ASN A 38 6.93 -4.42 -10.25
CA ASN A 38 8.07 -4.83 -11.08
C ASN A 38 9.41 -4.34 -10.52
N LYS A 39 9.38 -3.60 -9.39
CA LYS A 39 10.53 -2.93 -8.80
C LYS A 39 10.54 -3.10 -7.28
N ARG A 40 10.82 -4.32 -6.82
CA ARG A 40 10.77 -4.68 -5.39
C ARG A 40 11.69 -3.82 -4.53
N ASP A 41 12.86 -3.47 -5.06
CA ASP A 41 13.87 -2.72 -4.31
C ASP A 41 13.54 -1.23 -4.14
N GLU A 42 12.52 -0.71 -4.85
CA GLU A 42 12.14 0.70 -4.80
C GLU A 42 11.01 1.00 -3.77
N ILE A 43 10.33 -0.03 -3.24
CA ILE A 43 9.30 0.13 -2.19
C ILE A 43 9.93 -0.18 -0.83
N SER A 44 10.49 0.86 -0.19
CA SER A 44 11.09 0.76 1.14
C SER A 44 10.12 1.08 2.29
N SER A 45 8.92 1.56 1.98
CA SER A 45 7.91 1.96 2.96
C SER A 45 6.94 0.81 3.20
N HIS A 46 6.63 0.53 4.48
CA HIS A 46 5.60 -0.42 4.86
C HIS A 46 4.25 0.05 4.31
N ILE A 47 3.63 -0.75 3.44
CA ILE A 47 2.32 -0.47 2.85
C ILE A 47 1.28 -1.22 3.66
N THR A 48 0.36 -0.50 4.29
CA THR A 48 -0.61 -1.07 5.22
C THR A 48 -2.04 -0.78 4.83
N VAL A 49 -2.93 -1.74 5.08
CA VAL A 49 -4.40 -1.60 5.00
C VAL A 49 -4.98 -2.12 6.31
N SER A 50 -5.91 -1.40 6.93
CA SER A 50 -6.49 -1.77 8.23
C SER A 50 -5.42 -2.05 9.30
N GLY A 51 -4.28 -1.34 9.22
CA GLY A 51 -3.12 -1.51 10.11
C GLY A 51 -2.29 -2.77 9.86
N GLN A 52 -2.63 -3.60 8.87
CA GLN A 52 -1.88 -4.80 8.49
C GLN A 52 -1.00 -4.52 7.28
N GLU A 53 0.26 -4.98 7.33
CA GLU A 53 1.18 -4.86 6.21
C GLU A 53 0.80 -5.80 5.07
N LEU A 54 0.77 -5.28 3.84
CA LEU A 54 0.40 -6.05 2.66
C LEU A 54 1.55 -6.96 2.21
N GLU A 55 1.22 -8.20 1.88
CA GLU A 55 2.17 -9.12 1.29
C GLU A 55 2.57 -8.66 -0.13
N THR A 56 3.88 -8.64 -0.43
CA THR A 56 4.36 -8.45 -1.80
C THR A 56 4.33 -9.77 -2.56
N VAL A 57 3.72 -9.79 -3.75
CA VAL A 57 3.68 -10.95 -4.63
C VAL A 57 5.11 -11.31 -5.07
N LYS A 58 5.57 -12.51 -4.69
CA LYS A 58 6.95 -12.95 -4.93
C LYS A 58 7.18 -13.60 -6.28
N GLN A 59 6.16 -14.24 -6.89
CA GLN A 59 6.19 -14.88 -8.22
C GLN A 59 4.74 -14.98 -8.74
N TYR A 60 4.56 -14.93 -10.05
CA TYR A 60 3.28 -15.07 -10.76
C TYR A 60 3.36 -16.25 -11.72
#